data_AF-A0A0C1GWC1-F1
#
_entry.id   AF-A0A0C1GWC1-F1
#
_cell.length_a   1.000
_cell.length_b   1.000
_cell.length_c   1.000
_cell.angle_alpha   90.00
_cell.angle_beta   90.00
_cell.angle_gamma   90.00
#
_symmetry.space_group_name_H-M   'P 1'
#
loop_
_entity.id
_entity.type
_entity.pdbx_description
1 polymer ?
#
loop_
_entity_poly.entity_id
_entity_poly.type
_entity_poly.pdbx_seq_one_letter_code
_entity_poly.pdbx_strand_id
1 'polypeptide(L)' 'MKIKYELQKAGSSFIRVARDLGISHSTVLAVSNSRGVSARVQDSIAEKLGVSPSELWPERYQEENKNP' A
#
# COMPACT_ATOMS: atom_id res chain seq x y z
N MET A 1 0.50 13.06 0.69
CA MET A 1 0.37 11.63 1.05
C MET A 1 1.75 11.01 1.10
N LYS A 2 2.11 10.38 2.23
CA LYS A 2 3.42 9.76 2.48
C LYS A 2 3.76 8.67 1.45
N ILE A 3 2.87 7.70 1.25
CA ILE A 3 3.09 6.55 0.33
C ILE A 3 3.32 7.00 -1.11
N LYS A 4 2.58 8.02 -1.60
CA LYS A 4 2.78 8.57 -2.94
C LYS A 4 4.21 9.11 -3.13
N TYR A 5 4.70 9.83 -2.13
CA TYR A 5 6.02 10.45 -2.16
C TYR A 5 7.12 9.39 -2.13
N GLU A 6 7.00 8.37 -1.26
CA GLU A 6 7.95 7.26 -1.21
C GLU A 6 7.99 6.48 -2.53
N LEU A 7 6.82 6.22 -3.15
CA LEU A 7 6.77 5.57 -4.46
C LEU A 7 7.49 6.40 -5.54
N GLN A 8 7.32 7.73 -5.52
CA GLN A 8 8.02 8.60 -6.45
C GLN A 8 9.54 8.56 -6.24
N LYS A 9 10.01 8.55 -4.99
CA LYS A 9 11.44 8.39 -4.67
C LYS A 9 11.99 7.04 -5.15
N ALA A 10 11.17 5.99 -5.11
CA ALA A 10 11.49 4.67 -5.63
C ALA A 10 11.33 4.54 -7.17
N GLY A 11 11.07 5.62 -7.91
CA GLY A 11 10.89 5.58 -9.37
C GLY A 11 9.59 4.91 -9.83
N SER A 12 8.59 4.85 -8.94
CA SER A 12 7.28 4.23 -9.16
C SER A 12 6.14 5.24 -8.97
N SER A 13 4.91 4.78 -9.22
CA SER A 13 3.70 5.56 -9.01
C SER A 13 2.51 4.64 -8.78
N PHE A 14 1.41 5.17 -8.24
CA PHE A 14 0.15 4.42 -8.10
C PHE A 14 -0.38 3.92 -9.45
N ILE A 15 -0.19 4.68 -10.53
CA ILE A 15 -0.58 4.25 -11.87
C ILE A 15 0.23 3.04 -12.31
N ARG A 16 1.54 3.02 -12.01
CA ARG A 16 2.41 1.88 -12.31
C ARG A 16 1.99 0.65 -11.50
N VAL A 17 1.76 0.81 -10.20
CA VAL A 17 1.22 -0.26 -9.32
C VAL A 17 -0.11 -0.80 -9.85
N ALA A 18 -1.03 0.08 -10.22
CA ALA A 18 -2.34 -0.30 -10.76
C ALA A 18 -2.20 -1.12 -12.05
N ARG A 19 -1.31 -0.67 -12.95
CA ARG A 19 -1.00 -1.37 -14.21
C ARG A 19 -0.38 -2.74 -13.97
N ASP A 20 0.59 -2.83 -13.07
CA ASP A 20 1.27 -4.10 -12.75
C ASP A 20 0.31 -5.12 -12.13
N LEU A 21 -0.68 -4.65 -11.37
CA LEU A 21 -1.71 -5.49 -10.75
C LEU A 21 -2.94 -5.73 -11.63
N GLY A 22 -3.08 -5.03 -12.76
CA GLY A 22 -4.26 -5.11 -13.63
C GLY A 22 -5.53 -4.53 -13.00
N ILE A 23 -5.41 -3.61 -12.04
CA ILE A 23 -6.55 -3.02 -11.31
C ILE A 23 -6.69 -1.52 -11.59
N SER A 24 -7.78 -0.94 -11.12
CA SER A 24 -8.03 0.50 -11.27
C SER A 24 -7.13 1.35 -10.36
N HIS A 25 -6.76 2.53 -10.84
CA HIS A 25 -6.00 3.51 -10.04
C HIS A 25 -6.77 3.94 -8.78
N SER A 26 -8.11 4.03 -8.83
CA SER A 26 -8.94 4.35 -7.66
C SER A 26 -8.86 3.28 -6.58
N THR A 27 -8.74 1.99 -6.95
CA THR A 27 -8.50 0.90 -5.99
C THR A 27 -7.18 1.11 -5.23
N VAL A 28 -6.09 1.42 -5.96
CA VAL A 28 -4.79 1.70 -5.34
C VAL A 28 -4.84 2.92 -4.43
N LEU A 29 -5.55 3.98 -4.85
CA LEU A 29 -5.72 5.19 -4.05
C LEU A 29 -6.54 4.93 -2.77
N ALA A 30 -7.58 4.10 -2.83
CA ALA A 30 -8.40 3.74 -1.68
C ALA A 30 -7.59 2.96 -0.63
N VAL A 31 -6.78 1.99 -1.06
CA VAL A 31 -5.85 1.23 -0.18
C VAL A 31 -4.79 2.15 0.41
N SER A 32 -4.21 3.03 -0.41
CA SER A 32 -3.16 3.97 0.04
C SER A 32 -3.66 5.01 1.05
N ASN A 33 -4.97 5.26 1.11
CA ASN A 33 -5.62 6.16 2.06
C ASN A 33 -6.19 5.45 3.29
N SER A 34 -5.73 4.23 3.58
CA SER A 34 -6.16 3.47 4.76
C SER A 34 -7.63 3.02 4.72
N ARG A 35 -8.33 3.15 3.58
CA ARG A 35 -9.73 2.71 3.40
C ARG A 35 -9.87 1.38 2.66
N GLY A 36 -8.79 0.85 2.08
CA GLY A 36 -8.82 -0.35 1.27
C GLY A 36 -8.25 -1.58 1.98
N VAL A 37 -9.00 -2.68 1.95
CA VAL A 37 -8.69 -3.98 2.59
C VAL A 37 -7.85 -4.93 1.73
N SER A 38 -7.40 -4.51 0.54
CA SER A 38 -6.72 -5.43 -0.37
C SER A 38 -5.26 -5.64 0.05
N ALA A 39 -5.00 -6.76 0.73
CA ALA A 39 -3.65 -7.20 1.09
C ALA A 39 -2.72 -7.23 -0.13
N ARG A 40 -3.20 -7.76 -1.27
CA ARG A 40 -2.43 -7.81 -2.53
C ARG A 40 -1.90 -6.44 -3.00
N VAL A 41 -2.68 -5.37 -2.83
CA VAL A 41 -2.25 -4.01 -3.20
C VAL A 41 -1.24 -3.48 -2.19
N GLN A 42 -1.45 -3.75 -0.90
CA GLN A 42 -0.51 -3.38 0.15
C GLN A 42 0.84 -4.06 -0.07
N ASP A 43 0.83 -5.36 -0.33
CA ASP A 43 2.03 -6.17 -0.60
C ASP A 43 2.81 -5.64 -1.80
N SER A 44 2.12 -5.35 -2.91
CA SER A 44 2.80 -4.83 -4.10
C SER A 44 3.41 -3.43 -3.89
N ILE A 45 2.76 -2.57 -3.10
CA ILE A 45 3.33 -1.26 -2.75
C ILE A 45 4.52 -1.45 -1.81
N ALA A 46 4.40 -2.32 -0.81
CA ALA A 46 5.42 -2.63 0.16
C ALA A 46 6.67 -3.22 -0.50
N GLU A 47 6.49 -4.18 -1.41
CA GLU A 47 7.55 -4.77 -2.24
C GLU A 47 8.30 -3.72 -3.06
N LYS A 48 7.57 -2.80 -3.70
CA LYS A 48 8.21 -1.70 -4.47
C LYS A 48 8.96 -0.71 -3.61
N LEU A 49 8.59 -0.58 -2.35
CA LEU A 49 9.25 0.29 -1.38
C LEU A 49 10.32 -0.44 -0.56
N GLY A 50 10.43 -1.76 -0.69
CA GLY A 50 11.37 -2.59 0.08
C GLY A 50 11.07 -2.61 1.58
N VAL A 51 9.81 -2.41 1.97
CA VAL A 51 9.36 -2.39 3.38
C VAL A 51 8.24 -3.39 3.60
N SER A 52 7.86 -3.62 4.84
CA SER A 52 6.67 -4.42 5.18
C SER A 52 5.37 -3.61 5.04
N PRO A 53 4.24 -4.23 4.64
CA PRO A 53 2.92 -3.61 4.72
C PRO A 53 2.58 -3.05 6.11
N SER A 54 3.06 -3.69 7.18
CA SER A 54 2.85 -3.23 8.57
C SER A 54 3.55 -1.91 8.89
N GLU A 55 4.64 -1.57 8.18
CA GLU A 55 5.33 -0.28 8.34
C GLU A 55 4.60 0.85 7.61
N LEU A 56 3.89 0.52 6.53
CA LEU A 56 3.12 1.48 5.74
C LEU A 56 1.72 1.72 6.31
N TRP A 57 1.09 0.69 6.87
CA TRP A 57 -0.25 0.74 7.48
C TRP A 57 -0.25 0.17 8.91
N PRO A 58 0.49 0.78 9.85
CA PRO A 58 0.62 0.26 11.21
C PRO A 58 -0.73 0.13 11.91
N GLU A 59 -1.65 1.06 11.68
CA GLU A 59 -3.01 1.06 12.26
C GLU A 59 -3.76 -0.26 11.98
N ARG A 60 -3.61 -0.84 10.78
CA ARG A 60 -4.26 -2.11 10.40
C ARG A 60 -3.64 -3.32 11.10
N TYR A 61 -2.32 -3.35 11.23
CA TYR A 61 -1.58 -4.49 11.78
C TYR A 61 -1.42 -4.41 13.31
N GLN A 62 -1.65 -3.24 13.92
CA GLN A 62 -1.70 -3.07 15.37
C GLN A 62 -3.01 -3.58 15.99
N GLU A 63 -4.13 -3.53 15.26
CA GLU A 63 -5.40 -4.10 15.72
C GLU A 63 -5.36 -5.63 15.77
N GLU A 64 -4.67 -6.28 14.84
CA GLU A 64 -4.56 -7.75 14.79
C GLU A 64 -3.67 -8.33 15.91
N ASN A 65 -2.84 -7.51 16.57
CA ASN A 65 -2.01 -7.90 17.71
C ASN A 65 -2.64 -7.63 19.09
N LYS A 66 -3.91 -7.20 19.13
CA LYS A 66 -4.67 -7.01 20.39
C LYS A 66 -5.78 -8.05 20.51
N ASN A 67 -5.43 -9.33 20.61
CA ASN A 67 -6.33 -10.30 21.21
C ASN A 67 -5.51 -11.31 22.03
N PRO A 68 -5.45 -11.17 23.37
CA PRO A 68 -4.94 -12.21 24.25
C PRO A 68 -5.86 -13.44 24.29
#